data_AF-A0A3B0BP68-F1
#
_entry.id   AF-A0A3B0BP68-F1
#
_cell.length_a   1.000
_cell.length_b   1.000
_cell.length_c   1.000
_cell.angle_alpha   90.00
_cell.angle_beta   90.00
_cell.angle_gamma   90.00
#
_symmetry.space_group_name_H-M   'P 1'
#
loop_
_entity.id
_entity.type
_entity.pdbx_description
1 polymer ?
#
loop_
_entity_poly.entity_id
_entity_poly.type
_entity_poly.pdbx_seq_one_letter_code
_entity_poly.pdbx_strand_id
1 'polypeptide(L)'
;MRSVVGLAAFGAVAALAALVVLLSPPAGSAERADVIGSWRSREGAELTLREDGTLTAARLPTSFAEDDDERATAWFTGSGTWSLKSKPKLGHQRIRIENEAGETYEVSIAGERARDGLFIKPSGDTATQFRFKKTL
;
A
#
# COMPACT_ATOMS: atom_id res chain seq x y z
N MET A 1 11.39 52.95 31.16
CA MET A 1 11.94 51.67 30.64
C MET A 1 10.82 50.63 30.66
N ARG A 2 10.50 50.06 29.50
CA ARG A 2 9.47 49.02 29.31
C ARG A 2 10.17 47.66 29.34
N SER A 3 9.72 46.75 30.18
CA SER A 3 10.03 45.31 30.06
C SER A 3 8.73 44.56 29.83
N VAL A 4 8.54 44.09 28.61
CA VAL A 4 7.51 43.09 28.25
C VAL A 4 8.20 41.73 28.37
N VAL A 5 7.73 40.90 29.29
CA VAL A 5 8.06 39.47 29.34
C VAL A 5 6.79 38.69 29.07
N GLY A 6 6.87 37.76 28.11
CA GLY A 6 5.88 36.71 27.95
C GLY A 6 5.61 36.39 26.48
N LEU A 7 6.45 35.56 25.85
CA LEU A 7 6.11 34.92 24.60
C LEU A 7 6.39 33.41 24.63
N ALA A 8 5.29 32.66 24.51
CA ALA A 8 5.13 31.41 23.78
C ALA A 8 6.01 30.21 24.15
N ALA A 9 5.43 29.31 24.96
CA ALA A 9 5.84 27.91 25.03
C ALA A 9 4.67 27.00 24.59
N PHE A 10 4.28 27.04 23.31
CA PHE A 10 3.30 26.09 22.73
C PHE A 10 3.56 25.73 21.24
N GLY A 11 4.74 26.02 20.69
CA GLY A 11 5.03 25.85 19.25
C GLY A 11 5.72 24.53 18.84
N ALA A 12 6.32 23.79 19.76
CA ALA A 12 7.31 22.76 19.40
C ALA A 12 6.72 21.42 18.92
N VAL A 13 5.52 21.03 19.38
CA VAL A 13 4.97 19.69 19.07
C VAL A 13 4.28 19.63 17.70
N ALA A 14 3.65 20.73 17.25
CA ALA A 14 2.97 20.77 15.96
C ALA A 14 3.94 20.72 14.76
N ALA A 15 5.15 21.27 14.92
CA ALA A 15 6.16 21.29 13.85
C ALA A 15 6.69 19.89 13.49
N LEU A 16 6.81 18.99 14.48
CA LEU A 16 7.31 17.63 14.25
C LEU A 16 6.31 16.72 13.53
N ALA A 17 5.01 16.81 13.85
CA ALA A 17 3.98 16.04 13.16
C ALA A 17 3.83 16.44 11.68
N ALA A 18 3.92 17.75 11.38
CA ALA A 18 3.89 18.26 10.01
C ALA A 18 5.12 17.79 9.19
N LEU A 19 6.30 17.72 9.81
CA LEU A 19 7.52 17.29 9.13
C LEU A 19 7.48 15.80 8.75
N VAL A 20 6.87 14.94 9.58
CA VAL A 20 6.72 13.50 9.28
C VAL A 20 5.77 13.24 8.11
N VAL A 21 4.71 14.04 7.97
CA VAL A 21 3.79 13.97 6.81
C VAL A 21 4.47 14.44 5.52
N LEU A 22 5.35 15.44 5.58
CA LEU A 22 6.11 15.95 4.43
C LEU A 22 7.24 15.02 3.97
N LEU A 23 7.77 14.16 4.85
CA LEU A 23 8.89 13.27 4.57
C LEU A 23 8.48 11.86 4.12
N SER A 24 7.19 11.51 4.19
CA SER A 24 6.68 10.25 3.66
C SER A 24 6.56 10.34 2.13
N PRO A 25 6.95 9.31 1.35
CA PRO A 25 6.66 9.27 -0.09
C PRO A 25 5.18 9.58 -0.30
N PRO A 26 4.79 10.39 -1.30
CA PRO A 26 3.41 10.81 -1.47
C PRO A 26 2.56 9.55 -1.49
N ALA A 27 1.67 9.46 -0.50
CA ALA A 27 0.90 8.26 -0.32
C ALA A 27 0.08 8.08 -1.60
N GLY A 28 0.39 7.05 -2.39
CA GLY A 28 -0.12 6.91 -3.74
C GLY A 28 -1.65 6.95 -3.79
N SER A 29 -2.16 7.70 -4.76
CA SER A 29 -3.56 7.71 -5.17
C SER A 29 -3.68 7.14 -6.59
N ALA A 30 -4.80 6.52 -6.93
CA ALA A 30 -5.07 5.99 -8.26
C ALA A 30 -6.57 5.96 -8.52
N GLU A 31 -6.93 6.01 -9.79
CA GLU A 31 -8.27 5.68 -10.27
C GLU A 31 -8.34 4.19 -10.66
N ARG A 32 -9.56 3.69 -10.86
CA ARG A 32 -9.78 2.28 -11.24
C ARG A 32 -9.02 1.92 -12.53
N ALA A 33 -9.01 2.82 -13.51
CA ALA A 33 -8.32 2.64 -14.78
C ALA A 33 -6.80 2.51 -14.64
N ASP A 34 -6.20 3.17 -13.65
CA ASP A 34 -4.75 3.14 -13.44
C ASP A 34 -4.27 1.75 -12.94
N VAL A 35 -5.12 1.05 -12.18
CA VAL A 35 -4.75 -0.23 -11.55
C VAL A 35 -5.10 -1.45 -12.39
N ILE A 36 -6.00 -1.32 -13.37
CA ILE A 36 -6.34 -2.40 -14.31
C ILE A 36 -5.09 -2.82 -15.10
N GLY A 37 -4.91 -4.13 -15.27
CA GLY A 37 -3.80 -4.74 -15.99
C GLY A 37 -3.12 -5.86 -15.21
N SER A 38 -2.02 -6.36 -15.77
CA SER A 38 -1.20 -7.40 -15.16
C SER A 38 -0.02 -6.80 -14.40
N TRP A 39 0.30 -7.40 -13.27
CA TRP A 39 1.32 -6.96 -12.33
C TRP A 39 2.18 -8.16 -11.96
N ARG A 40 3.50 -7.97 -11.90
CA ARG A 40 4.46 -9.04 -11.60
C ARG A 40 5.45 -8.61 -10.53
N SER A 41 5.71 -9.50 -9.58
CA SER A 41 6.76 -9.32 -8.58
C SER A 41 8.10 -9.89 -9.05
N ARG A 42 9.20 -9.54 -8.38
CA ARG A 42 10.52 -10.09 -8.69
C ARG A 42 10.63 -11.57 -8.32
N GLU A 43 9.85 -11.99 -7.34
CA GLU A 43 9.76 -13.35 -6.81
C GLU A 43 8.84 -14.26 -7.65
N GLY A 44 8.31 -13.74 -8.77
CA GLY A 44 7.48 -14.47 -9.72
C GLY A 44 6.00 -14.52 -9.35
N ALA A 45 5.53 -13.69 -8.41
CA ALA A 45 4.09 -13.54 -8.16
C ALA A 45 3.45 -12.73 -9.29
N GLU A 46 2.24 -13.09 -9.68
CA GLU A 46 1.47 -12.43 -10.73
C GLU A 46 0.07 -12.09 -10.25
N LEU A 47 -0.42 -10.90 -10.60
CA LEU A 47 -1.75 -10.41 -10.27
C LEU A 47 -2.30 -9.68 -11.49
N THR A 48 -3.47 -10.11 -11.99
CA THR A 48 -4.16 -9.45 -13.10
C THR A 48 -5.50 -8.94 -12.61
N LEU A 49 -5.70 -7.62 -12.71
CA LEU A 49 -6.92 -6.92 -12.30
C LEU A 49 -7.69 -6.51 -13.56
N ARG A 50 -8.92 -7.01 -13.72
CA ARG A 50 -9.78 -6.74 -14.88
C ARG A 50 -10.79 -5.63 -14.60
N GLU A 51 -11.23 -4.96 -15.66
CA GLU A 51 -12.16 -3.83 -15.59
C GLU A 51 -13.49 -4.17 -14.94
N ASP A 52 -13.99 -5.38 -15.17
CA ASP A 52 -15.22 -5.92 -14.60
C ASP A 52 -15.17 -6.14 -13.07
N GLY A 53 -13.99 -5.99 -12.45
CA GLY A 53 -13.79 -6.23 -11.02
C GLY A 53 -13.38 -7.66 -10.69
N THR A 54 -13.14 -8.51 -11.69
CA THR A 54 -12.53 -9.84 -11.48
C THR A 54 -11.01 -9.76 -11.47
N LEU A 55 -10.37 -10.75 -10.86
CA LEU A 55 -8.91 -10.91 -10.90
C LEU A 55 -8.50 -12.35 -11.07
N THR A 56 -7.25 -12.54 -11.48
CA THR A 56 -6.52 -13.80 -11.36
C THR A 56 -5.17 -13.53 -10.71
N ALA A 57 -4.75 -14.42 -9.82
CA ALA A 57 -3.49 -14.34 -9.10
C ALA A 57 -2.71 -15.65 -9.21
N ALA A 58 -1.40 -15.57 -9.26
CA ALA A 58 -0.48 -16.69 -9.14
C ALA A 58 0.59 -16.36 -8.09
N ARG A 59 0.72 -17.19 -7.06
CA ARG A 59 1.64 -16.98 -5.94
C ARG A 59 1.52 -15.57 -5.32
N LEU A 60 0.31 -15.08 -5.09
CA LEU A 60 0.09 -13.86 -4.31
C LEU A 60 0.39 -14.16 -2.83
N PRO A 61 1.35 -13.51 -2.17
CA PRO A 61 1.62 -13.78 -0.77
C PRO A 61 0.43 -13.32 0.10
N THR A 62 -0.01 -14.20 0.99
CA THR A 62 -1.16 -13.96 1.88
C THR A 62 -0.78 -13.86 3.35
N SER A 63 0.38 -14.42 3.71
CA SER A 63 0.97 -14.33 5.04
C SER A 63 2.48 -14.22 4.93
N PHE A 64 3.10 -13.61 5.94
CA PHE A 64 4.54 -13.45 6.06
C PHE A 64 4.99 -13.96 7.43
N ALA A 65 6.25 -14.33 7.54
CA ALA A 65 6.88 -14.64 8.82
C ALA A 65 7.00 -13.36 9.66
N GLU A 66 6.95 -13.50 10.99
CA GLU A 66 7.16 -12.40 11.94
C GLU A 66 8.64 -12.19 12.29
N ASP A 67 9.54 -12.96 11.66
CA ASP A 67 10.98 -12.81 11.80
C ASP A 67 11.55 -11.66 10.96
N ASP A 68 12.81 -11.31 11.19
CA ASP A 68 13.49 -10.17 10.56
C ASP A 68 13.51 -10.25 9.01
N ASP A 69 13.38 -11.45 8.44
CA ASP A 69 13.39 -11.68 7.00
C ASP A 69 12.01 -11.49 6.36
N GLU A 70 10.94 -11.44 7.16
CA GLU A 70 9.55 -11.18 6.77
C GLU A 70 9.13 -11.96 5.51
N ARG A 71 9.60 -13.20 5.40
CA ARG A 71 9.44 -14.00 4.18
C ARG A 71 7.98 -14.44 4.04
N ALA A 72 7.44 -14.41 2.82
CA ALA A 72 6.12 -14.97 2.55
C ALA A 72 6.04 -16.45 2.98
N THR A 73 5.06 -16.77 3.83
CA THR A 73 4.82 -18.10 4.41
C THR A 73 3.61 -18.79 3.81
N ALA A 74 2.66 -18.02 3.27
CA ALA A 74 1.48 -18.53 2.59
C ALA A 74 1.25 -17.80 1.27
N TRP A 75 0.63 -18.50 0.33
CA TRP A 75 0.44 -18.04 -1.04
C TRP A 75 -0.97 -18.39 -1.53
N PHE A 76 -1.55 -17.48 -2.30
CA PHE A 76 -2.80 -17.65 -3.02
C PHE A 76 -2.55 -17.74 -4.53
N THR A 77 -3.16 -18.73 -5.17
CA THR A 77 -3.25 -18.87 -6.61
C THR A 77 -4.70 -19.19 -6.95
N GLY A 78 -5.30 -18.41 -7.85
CA GLY A 78 -6.70 -18.59 -8.22
C GLY A 78 -7.35 -17.33 -8.73
N SER A 79 -8.68 -17.35 -8.75
CA SER A 79 -9.54 -16.25 -9.20
C SER A 79 -10.24 -15.59 -8.02
N GLY A 80 -10.76 -14.39 -8.25
CA GLY A 80 -11.52 -13.65 -7.24
C GLY A 80 -12.06 -12.34 -7.77
N THR A 81 -12.47 -11.47 -6.85
CA THR A 81 -12.91 -10.12 -7.15
C THR A 81 -12.00 -9.09 -6.47
N TRP A 82 -11.94 -7.90 -7.03
CA TRP A 82 -11.21 -6.78 -6.44
C TRP A 82 -12.06 -5.52 -6.44
N SER A 83 -11.76 -4.67 -5.47
CA SER A 83 -12.31 -3.31 -5.37
C SER A 83 -11.21 -2.33 -4.97
N LEU A 84 -11.23 -1.15 -5.60
CA LEU A 84 -10.38 -0.05 -5.20
C LEU A 84 -11.03 0.70 -4.03
N LYS A 85 -10.33 0.79 -2.90
CA LYS A 85 -10.80 1.56 -1.75
C LYS A 85 -10.52 3.04 -1.97
N SER A 86 -11.37 3.89 -1.39
CA SER A 86 -11.13 5.33 -1.37
C SER A 86 -9.81 5.64 -0.67
N LYS A 87 -9.11 6.66 -1.16
CA LYS A 87 -7.86 7.15 -0.57
C LYS A 87 -8.11 7.62 0.88
N PRO A 88 -7.45 7.03 1.90
CA PRO A 88 -7.55 7.55 3.27
C PRO A 88 -6.82 8.89 3.41
N LYS A 89 -7.17 9.67 4.44
CA LYS A 89 -6.50 10.95 4.76
C LYS A 89 -5.00 10.79 5.03
N LEU A 90 -4.61 9.66 5.60
CA LEU A 90 -3.23 9.30 5.92
C LEU A 90 -2.95 7.88 5.40
N GLY A 91 -1.76 7.66 4.83
CA GLY A 91 -1.33 6.36 4.33
C GLY A 91 -1.81 6.03 2.91
N HIS A 92 -1.43 4.85 2.40
CA HIS A 92 -1.64 4.45 1.01
C HIS A 92 -3.09 4.10 0.69
N GLN A 93 -3.53 4.39 -0.54
CA GLN A 93 -4.75 3.80 -1.07
C GLN A 93 -4.56 2.30 -1.25
N ARG A 94 -5.63 1.53 -1.12
CA ARG A 94 -5.57 0.06 -1.15
C ARG A 94 -6.56 -0.53 -2.13
N ILE A 95 -6.20 -1.69 -2.65
CA ILE A 95 -7.05 -2.61 -3.40
C ILE A 95 -7.40 -3.73 -2.43
N ARG A 96 -8.70 -3.96 -2.24
CA ARG A 96 -9.19 -5.14 -1.52
C ARG A 96 -9.42 -6.25 -2.55
N ILE A 97 -8.84 -7.40 -2.28
CA ILE A 97 -9.00 -8.64 -3.02
C ILE A 97 -9.87 -9.57 -2.17
N GLU A 98 -10.78 -10.28 -2.81
CA GLU A 98 -11.58 -11.34 -2.21
C GLU A 98 -11.52 -12.57 -3.10
N ASN A 99 -11.06 -13.70 -2.56
CA ASN A 99 -10.99 -14.95 -3.32
C ASN A 99 -12.34 -15.69 -3.33
N GLU A 100 -12.42 -16.78 -4.09
CA GLU A 100 -13.64 -17.61 -4.18
C GLU A 100 -14.07 -18.24 -2.85
N ALA A 101 -13.15 -18.38 -1.89
CA ALA A 101 -13.44 -18.85 -0.54
C ALA A 101 -13.95 -17.75 0.42
N GLY A 102 -14.04 -16.50 -0.06
CA GLY A 102 -14.44 -15.34 0.75
C GLY A 102 -13.34 -14.76 1.63
N GLU A 103 -12.09 -15.22 1.49
CA GLU A 103 -10.95 -14.65 2.19
C GLU A 103 -10.53 -13.34 1.54
N THR A 104 -10.12 -12.38 2.36
CA THR A 104 -9.82 -11.03 1.88
C THR A 104 -8.37 -10.64 2.13
N TYR A 105 -7.75 -10.02 1.13
CA TYR A 105 -6.37 -9.53 1.19
C TYR A 105 -6.31 -8.07 0.74
N GLU A 106 -5.30 -7.34 1.22
CA GLU A 106 -5.10 -5.94 0.83
C GLU A 106 -3.76 -5.75 0.13
N VAL A 107 -3.81 -5.02 -1.00
CA VAL A 107 -2.64 -4.60 -1.76
C VAL A 107 -2.63 -3.07 -1.80
N SER A 108 -1.52 -2.47 -1.42
CA SER A 108 -1.36 -1.01 -1.38
C SER A 108 -0.84 -0.45 -2.70
N ILE A 109 -1.22 0.79 -3.00
CA ILE A 109 -0.78 1.53 -4.18
C ILE A 109 0.50 2.32 -3.87
N ALA A 110 1.53 2.16 -4.70
CA ALA A 110 2.75 2.95 -4.66
C ALA A 110 2.73 4.01 -5.76
N GLY A 111 2.99 5.26 -5.36
CA GLY A 111 3.05 6.42 -6.25
C GLY A 111 1.68 6.84 -6.80
N GLU A 112 1.64 8.04 -7.37
CA GLU A 112 0.46 8.55 -8.07
C GLU A 112 0.16 7.68 -9.29
N ARG A 113 -1.12 7.36 -9.49
CA ARG A 113 -1.65 6.50 -10.55
C ARG A 113 -0.99 5.11 -10.58
N ALA A 114 -0.59 4.61 -9.42
CA ALA A 114 0.13 3.34 -9.25
C ALA A 114 1.43 3.23 -10.09
N ARG A 115 2.05 4.36 -10.46
CA ARG A 115 3.26 4.39 -11.31
C ARG A 115 4.46 3.68 -10.69
N ASP A 116 4.55 3.68 -9.37
CA ASP A 116 5.64 3.00 -8.66
C ASP A 116 5.32 1.53 -8.35
N GLY A 117 4.12 1.08 -8.66
CA GLY A 117 3.71 -0.31 -8.50
C GLY A 117 2.58 -0.52 -7.52
N LEU A 118 2.38 -1.80 -7.22
CA LEU A 118 1.57 -2.26 -6.10
C LEU A 118 2.49 -2.90 -5.06
N PHE A 119 2.07 -2.94 -3.80
CA PHE A 119 2.84 -3.65 -2.79
C PHE A 119 2.00 -4.23 -1.66
N ILE A 120 2.53 -5.26 -1.03
CA ILE A 120 2.03 -5.78 0.24
C ILE A 120 3.10 -5.49 1.30
N LYS A 121 2.66 -5.01 2.46
CA LYS A 121 3.52 -4.81 3.62
C LYS A 121 3.38 -6.02 4.55
N PRO A 122 4.47 -6.77 4.81
CA PRO A 122 4.46 -7.84 5.80
C PRO A 122 4.09 -7.33 7.20
N SER A 123 4.64 -6.19 7.59
CA SER A 123 4.36 -5.50 8.86
C SER A 123 4.18 -3.99 8.67
N GLY A 124 3.51 -3.35 9.63
CA GLY A 124 3.30 -1.90 9.66
C GLY A 124 4.59 -1.11 9.89
N ASP A 125 5.53 -1.69 10.63
CA ASP A 125 6.71 -1.00 11.18
C ASP A 125 7.99 -1.19 10.35
N THR A 126 7.94 -1.98 9.28
CA THR A 126 9.12 -2.28 8.46
C THR A 126 9.14 -1.50 7.15
N ALA A 127 10.37 -1.33 6.63
CA ALA A 127 10.61 -0.76 5.30
C ALA A 127 10.40 -1.80 4.19
N THR A 128 10.30 -3.07 4.53
CA THR A 128 10.17 -4.19 3.59
C THR A 128 8.83 -4.15 2.89
N GLN A 129 8.84 -4.37 1.58
CA GLN A 129 7.64 -4.36 0.75
C GLN A 129 7.76 -5.46 -0.30
N PHE A 130 6.75 -6.31 -0.37
CA PHE A 130 6.59 -7.23 -1.49
C PHE A 130 6.00 -6.45 -2.67
N ARG A 131 6.81 -6.15 -3.69
CA ARG A 131 6.44 -5.21 -4.76
C ARG A 131 6.07 -5.89 -6.06
N PHE A 132 5.04 -5.36 -6.71
CA PHE A 132 4.65 -5.69 -8.07
C PHE A 132 4.88 -4.49 -8.99
N LYS A 133 5.33 -4.77 -10.21
CA LYS A 133 5.43 -3.80 -11.30
C LYS A 133 4.42 -4.14 -12.38
N LYS A 134 3.88 -3.12 -13.03
CA LYS A 134 2.94 -3.30 -14.13
C LYS A 134 3.68 -3.94 -15.30
N THR A 135 3.08 -4.95 -15.89
CA THR A 135 3.55 -5.58 -17.12
C THR A 135 2.75 -5.00 -18.28
N LEU A 136 3.44 -4.61 -19.35
CA LEU A 136 2.83 -4.10 -20.58
C LEU A 136 2.07 -5.20 -21.33
#